data_AF-A0A7C9D340-F1
#
_entry.id   AF-A0A7C9D340-F1
#
_cell.length_a   1.000
_cell.length_b   1.000
_cell.length_c   1.000
_cell.angle_alpha   90.00
_cell.angle_beta   90.00
_cell.angle_gamma   90.00
#
_symmetry.space_group_name_H-M   'P 1'
#
loop_
_entity.id
_entity.type
_entity.pdbx_description
1 polymer ?
#
loop_
_entity_poly.entity_id
_entity_poly.type
_entity_poly.pdbx_seq_one_letter_code
_entity_poly.pdbx_strand_id
1 'polypeptide(L)'
;NDLMKQCTTAIQDLGNCLMFVTAKEAEPTKACCSAVSAMKDKQPVCLCLFIGQAHNGTNPALKGLGIQEAKLLQLPNACHLTNASVTNCPKLLGISSSSPAAAIFMNNATS
;
A
#
# COMPACT_ATOMS: atom_id res chain seq x y z
N ASN A 1 -6.66 16.73 -3.97
CA ASN A 1 -5.96 15.86 -3.00
C ASN A 1 -4.46 15.94 -3.26
N ASP A 2 -3.72 16.75 -2.49
CA ASP A 2 -2.29 17.01 -2.72
C ASP A 2 -1.43 15.75 -2.52
N LEU A 3 -1.82 14.90 -1.57
CA LEU A 3 -1.15 13.64 -1.26
C LEU A 3 -1.08 12.66 -2.45
N MET A 4 -2.14 12.59 -3.26
CA MET A 4 -2.15 11.71 -4.44
C MET A 4 -1.20 12.22 -5.55
N LYS A 5 -0.95 13.53 -5.63
CA LYS A 5 0.07 14.10 -6.53
C LYS A 5 1.47 13.69 -6.07
N GLN A 6 1.74 13.74 -4.76
CA GLN A 6 3.01 13.30 -4.20
C GLN A 6 3.26 11.80 -4.48
N CYS A 7 2.20 10.99 -4.48
CA CYS A 7 2.28 9.56 -4.75
C CYS A 7 2.20 9.18 -6.23
N THR A 8 2.23 10.13 -7.17
CA THR A 8 2.11 9.81 -8.60
C THR A 8 3.28 8.96 -9.08
N THR A 9 4.51 9.24 -8.62
CA THR A 9 5.68 8.39 -8.90
C THR A 9 5.54 7.00 -8.24
N ALA A 10 5.00 6.95 -7.02
CA ALA A 10 4.72 5.69 -6.33
C ALA A 10 3.68 4.81 -7.05
N ILE A 11 2.74 5.39 -7.81
CA ILE A 11 1.81 4.62 -8.66
C ILE A 11 2.58 3.89 -9.76
N GLN A 12 3.56 4.54 -10.38
CA GLN A 12 4.38 3.93 -11.42
C GLN A 12 5.19 2.76 -10.85
N ASP A 13 5.75 2.94 -9.66
CA ASP A 13 6.46 1.90 -8.91
C ASP A 13 5.55 0.69 -8.57
N LEU A 14 4.30 0.95 -8.17
CA LEU A 14 3.28 -0.07 -7.94
C LEU A 14 2.84 -0.80 -9.22
N GLY A 15 3.02 -0.19 -10.39
CA GLY A 15 2.81 -0.85 -11.67
C GLY A 15 3.64 -2.13 -11.82
N ASN A 16 4.87 -2.14 -11.29
CA ASN A 16 5.72 -3.33 -11.25
C ASN A 16 5.16 -4.45 -10.36
N CYS A 17 4.29 -4.09 -9.41
CA CYS A 17 3.64 -5.01 -8.47
C CYS A 17 2.24 -5.44 -8.91
N LEU A 18 1.72 -4.91 -10.03
CA LEU A 18 0.32 -5.07 -10.42
C LEU A 18 -0.12 -6.54 -10.43
N MET A 19 0.71 -7.43 -10.96
CA MET A 19 0.42 -8.86 -11.02
C MET A 19 0.21 -9.49 -9.63
N PHE A 20 1.02 -9.12 -8.64
CA PHE A 20 0.86 -9.59 -7.26
C PHE A 20 -0.32 -8.93 -6.55
N VAL A 21 -0.46 -7.60 -6.66
CA VAL A 21 -1.54 -6.88 -5.96
C VAL A 21 -2.93 -7.16 -6.53
N THR A 22 -3.02 -7.70 -7.75
CA THR A 22 -4.26 -8.21 -8.36
C THR A 22 -4.47 -9.71 -8.16
N ALA A 23 -3.58 -10.37 -7.40
CA ALA A 23 -3.52 -11.83 -7.19
C ALA A 23 -3.43 -12.66 -8.48
N LYS A 24 -2.90 -12.08 -9.56
CA LYS A 24 -2.54 -12.82 -10.79
C LYS A 24 -1.26 -13.64 -10.59
N GLU A 25 -0.39 -13.19 -9.70
CA GLU A 25 0.83 -13.90 -9.28
C GLU A 25 0.82 -14.15 -7.77
N ALA A 26 1.36 -15.30 -7.38
CA ALA A 26 1.43 -15.69 -5.97
C ALA A 26 2.50 -14.90 -5.20
N GLU A 27 3.59 -14.53 -5.88
CA GLU A 27 4.75 -13.84 -5.30
C GLU A 27 5.09 -12.58 -6.10
N PRO A 28 5.61 -11.53 -5.43
CA PRO A 28 6.06 -10.32 -6.09
C PRO A 28 7.39 -10.57 -6.83
N THR A 29 7.57 -9.90 -7.97
CA THR A 29 8.85 -9.93 -8.68
C THR A 29 9.92 -9.12 -7.93
N LYS A 30 11.20 -9.38 -8.22
CA LYS A 30 12.32 -8.58 -7.67
C LYS A 30 12.21 -7.10 -8.03
N ALA A 31 11.67 -6.78 -9.21
CA ALA A 31 11.41 -5.41 -9.64
C ALA A 31 10.32 -4.75 -8.77
N CYS A 32 9.22 -5.47 -8.52
CA CYS A 32 8.18 -5.02 -7.59
C CYS A 32 8.77 -4.72 -6.20
N CYS A 33 9.53 -5.64 -5.61
CA CYS A 33 10.07 -5.42 -4.27
C CYS A 33 11.08 -4.27 -4.19
N SER A 34 11.89 -4.08 -5.24
CA SER A 34 12.80 -2.93 -5.32
C SER A 34 12.03 -1.61 -5.36
N ALA A 35 10.94 -1.56 -6.13
CA ALA A 35 10.06 -0.40 -6.24
C ALA A 35 9.35 -0.09 -4.91
N VAL A 36 8.83 -1.11 -4.21
CA VAL A 36 8.18 -0.93 -2.90
C VAL A 36 9.20 -0.52 -1.83
N SER A 37 10.42 -1.06 -1.85
CA SER A 37 11.49 -0.61 -0.94
C SER A 37 11.80 0.88 -1.16
N ALA A 38 11.95 1.31 -2.42
CA ALA A 38 12.18 2.72 -2.73
C ALA A 38 11.01 3.61 -2.27
N MET A 39 9.77 3.15 -2.46
CA MET A 39 8.57 3.83 -1.98
C MET A 39 8.55 3.92 -0.46
N LYS A 40 8.89 2.85 0.26
CA LYS A 40 9.00 2.87 1.71
C LYS A 40 10.00 3.93 2.19
N ASP A 41 11.17 4.01 1.57
CA ASP A 41 12.24 4.88 2.06
C ASP A 41 12.04 6.35 1.66
N LYS A 42 11.45 6.62 0.49
CA LYS A 42 11.25 7.98 -0.03
C LYS A 42 9.85 8.55 0.25
N GLN A 43 8.83 7.69 0.21
CA GLN A 43 7.43 8.07 0.21
C GLN A 43 6.55 7.07 1.01
N PRO A 44 6.86 6.81 2.30
CA PRO A 44 6.19 5.78 3.08
C PRO A 44 4.67 6.00 3.20
N VAL A 45 4.24 7.27 3.14
CA VAL A 45 2.82 7.65 3.16
C VAL A 45 2.05 7.12 1.94
N CYS A 46 2.71 6.89 0.81
CA CYS A 46 2.05 6.47 -0.42
C CYS A 46 1.56 5.03 -0.35
N LEU A 47 2.36 4.13 0.24
CA LEU A 47 1.92 2.76 0.48
C LEU A 47 0.65 2.73 1.34
N CYS A 48 0.64 3.51 2.42
CA CYS A 48 -0.52 3.68 3.29
C CYS A 48 -1.72 4.25 2.54
N LEU A 49 -1.51 5.25 1.69
CA LEU A 49 -2.56 5.83 0.86
C LEU A 49 -3.20 4.76 -0.02
N PHE A 50 -2.42 3.94 -0.72
CA PHE A 50 -2.98 2.92 -1.60
C PHE A 50 -3.78 1.85 -0.87
N ILE A 51 -3.28 1.39 0.29
CA ILE A 51 -4.02 0.46 1.16
C ILE A 51 -5.36 1.08 1.59
N GLY A 52 -5.33 2.32 2.09
CA GLY A 52 -6.56 3.00 2.54
C GLY A 52 -7.54 3.27 1.40
N GLN A 53 -7.05 3.58 0.20
CA GLN A 53 -7.88 3.78 -0.99
C GLN A 53 -8.49 2.46 -1.51
N ALA A 54 -7.73 1.36 -1.44
CA ALA A 54 -8.25 0.03 -1.74
C ALA A 54 -9.34 -0.38 -0.74
N HIS A 55 -9.14 -0.09 0.55
CA HIS A 55 -10.12 -0.33 1.62
C HIS A 55 -11.42 0.45 1.42
N ASN A 56 -11.30 1.75 1.18
CA ASN A 56 -12.45 2.63 1.05
C ASN A 56 -13.22 2.37 -0.26
N GLY A 57 -12.56 1.80 -1.27
CA GLY A 57 -13.16 1.45 -2.56
C GLY A 57 -13.63 2.67 -3.38
N THR A 58 -13.26 3.88 -2.96
CA THR A 58 -13.67 5.14 -3.57
C THR A 58 -12.80 5.55 -4.75
N ASN A 59 -11.64 4.92 -4.94
CA ASN A 59 -10.75 5.21 -6.06
C ASN A 59 -11.09 4.35 -7.30
N PRO A 60 -11.73 4.92 -8.34
CA PRO A 60 -12.14 4.15 -9.52
C PRO A 60 -10.94 3.59 -10.31
N ALA A 61 -9.77 4.23 -10.24
CA ALA A 61 -8.58 3.73 -10.92
C ALA A 61 -8.07 2.45 -10.25
N LEU A 62 -7.96 2.42 -8.92
CA LEU A 62 -7.55 1.21 -8.20
C LEU A 62 -8.58 0.08 -8.35
N LYS A 63 -9.87 0.43 -8.34
CA LYS A 63 -10.97 -0.51 -8.55
C LYS A 63 -10.95 -1.10 -9.97
N GLY A 64 -10.72 -0.27 -10.99
CA GLY A 64 -10.62 -0.71 -12.38
C GLY A 64 -9.41 -1.61 -12.66
N LEU A 65 -8.35 -1.50 -11.85
CA LEU A 65 -7.17 -2.37 -11.93
C LEU A 65 -7.38 -3.74 -11.25
N GLY A 66 -8.45 -3.93 -10.47
CA GLY A 66 -8.68 -5.17 -9.72
C GLY A 66 -7.72 -5.39 -8.56
N ILE A 67 -7.20 -4.31 -7.97
CA ILE A 67 -6.28 -4.37 -6.84
C ILE A 67 -6.99 -4.94 -5.62
N GLN A 68 -6.35 -5.91 -4.97
CA GLN A 68 -6.83 -6.54 -3.75
C GLN A 68 -6.11 -5.94 -2.55
N GLU A 69 -6.89 -5.39 -1.61
CA GLU A 69 -6.39 -4.86 -0.35
C GLU A 69 -5.50 -5.87 0.39
N ALA A 70 -5.95 -7.13 0.51
CA ALA A 70 -5.19 -8.18 1.18
C ALA A 70 -3.79 -8.38 0.58
N LYS A 71 -3.65 -8.24 -0.74
CA LYS A 71 -2.34 -8.33 -1.40
C LYS A 71 -1.48 -7.10 -1.14
N LEU A 72 -2.05 -5.90 -1.12
CA LEU A 72 -1.31 -4.70 -0.70
C LEU A 72 -0.79 -4.82 0.74
N LEU A 73 -1.59 -5.38 1.64
CA LEU A 73 -1.22 -5.63 3.03
C LEU A 73 -0.13 -6.71 3.16
N GLN A 74 -0.11 -7.71 2.28
CA GLN A 74 0.91 -8.75 2.24
C GLN A 74 2.20 -8.30 1.55
N LEU A 75 2.14 -7.30 0.68
CA LEU A 75 3.26 -6.81 -0.14
C LEU A 75 4.55 -6.56 0.67
N PRO A 76 4.52 -5.88 1.83
CA PRO A 76 5.76 -5.60 2.57
C PRO A 76 6.39 -6.88 3.11
N ASN A 77 5.58 -7.83 3.58
CA ASN A 77 6.04 -9.12 4.08
C ASN A 77 6.55 -10.02 2.95
N ALA A 78 5.82 -10.08 1.84
CA ALA A 78 6.20 -10.85 0.65
C ALA A 78 7.51 -10.34 0.01
N CYS A 79 7.82 -9.06 0.19
CA CYS A 79 9.08 -8.46 -0.23
C CYS A 79 10.15 -8.42 0.87
N HIS A 80 9.89 -9.02 2.04
CA HIS A 80 10.80 -9.05 3.19
C HIS A 80 11.29 -7.66 3.62
N LEU A 81 10.42 -6.66 3.53
CA LEU A 81 10.78 -5.28 3.89
C LEU A 81 10.74 -5.10 5.41
N THR A 82 11.90 -4.84 5.99
CA THR A 82 12.01 -4.48 7.41
C THR A 82 11.44 -3.08 7.64
N ASN A 83 10.85 -2.85 8.81
CA ASN A 83 10.27 -1.55 9.21
C ASN A 83 9.13 -1.05 8.29
N ALA A 84 8.44 -1.97 7.60
CA ALA A 84 7.31 -1.65 6.73
C ALA A 84 5.95 -1.92 7.40
N SER A 85 5.86 -1.76 8.72
CA SER A 85 4.64 -1.99 9.47
C SER A 85 3.58 -0.95 9.11
N VAL A 86 2.40 -1.43 8.73
CA VAL A 86 1.26 -0.58 8.36
C VAL A 86 0.64 0.14 9.57
N THR A 87 1.02 -0.22 10.79
CA THR A 87 0.56 0.41 12.05
C THR A 87 0.83 1.91 12.13
N ASN A 88 1.85 2.40 11.43
CA ASN A 88 2.18 3.82 11.37
C ASN A 88 1.34 4.60 10.33
N CYS A 89 0.62 3.90 9.46
CA CYS A 89 -0.18 4.52 8.41
C CYS A 89 -1.23 5.52 8.90
N PRO A 90 -1.96 5.30 10.02
CA PRO A 90 -2.91 6.28 10.52
C PRO A 90 -2.25 7.64 10.79
N LYS A 91 -1.07 7.63 11.42
CA LYS A 91 -0.28 8.83 11.70
C LYS A 91 0.24 9.48 10.42
N LEU A 92 0.72 8.69 9.46
CA LEU A 92 1.23 9.18 8.16
C LEU A 92 0.11 9.81 7.31
N LEU A 93 -1.10 9.27 7.40
CA LEU A 93 -2.27 9.77 6.67
C LEU A 93 -3.04 10.86 7.42
N GLY A 94 -2.64 11.19 8.65
CA GLY A 94 -3.34 12.17 9.48
C GLY A 94 -4.76 11.75 9.89
N ILE A 95 -5.05 10.44 9.93
CA ILE A 95 -6.34 9.91 10.36
C ILE A 95 -6.29 9.53 11.84
N SER A 96 -7.40 9.77 12.55
CA SER A 96 -7.52 9.38 13.96
C SER A 96 -7.45 7.87 14.11
N SER A 97 -6.67 7.38 15.08
CA SER A 97 -6.54 5.95 15.39
C SER A 97 -7.87 5.29 15.76
N SER A 98 -8.86 6.05 16.21
CA SER A 98 -10.21 5.57 16.53
C SER A 98 -11.16 5.55 15.33
N SER A 99 -10.70 6.00 14.16
CA SER A 99 -11.51 6.00 12.93
C SER A 99 -11.63 4.59 12.35
N PRO A 100 -12.77 4.22 11.73
CA PRO A 100 -12.88 2.96 10.97
C PRO A 100 -11.82 2.84 9.87
N ALA A 101 -11.37 3.96 9.29
CA ALA A 101 -10.28 3.96 8.31
C ALA A 101 -8.91 3.58 8.89
N ALA A 102 -8.71 3.73 10.21
CA ALA A 102 -7.47 3.32 10.89
C ALA A 102 -7.47 1.83 11.24
N ALA A 103 -8.65 1.21 11.36
CA ALA A 103 -8.80 -0.19 11.76
C ALA A 103 -8.08 -1.15 10.80
N ILE A 104 -8.10 -0.89 9.49
CA ILE A 104 -7.40 -1.73 8.50
C ILE A 104 -5.89 -1.80 8.74
N PHE A 105 -5.31 -0.69 9.22
CA PHE A 105 -3.89 -0.58 9.50
C PHE A 105 -3.50 -1.18 10.85
N MET A 106 -4.40 -1.13 11.84
CA MET A 106 -4.17 -1.67 13.18
C MET A 106 -4.40 -3.17 13.25
N ASN A 107 -5.40 -3.69 12.54
CA ASN A 107 -5.71 -5.12 12.54
C ASN A 107 -4.66 -5.95 11.78
N ASN A 108 -3.98 -5.33 10.83
CA ASN A 108 -2.89 -5.95 10.07
C ASN A 108 -1.50 -5.55 10.63
N ALA A 109 -1.44 -5.20 11.92
CA ALA A 109 -0.20 -5.06 12.65
C ALA A 109 0.51 -6.42 12.73
N THR A 110 1.35 -6.73 11.75
CA THR A 110 2.30 -7.83 11.89
C THR A 110 3.26 -7.47 13.03
N SER A 111 3.22 -8.31 14.07
CA SER A 111 4.15 -8.28 15.21
C SER A 111 5.56 -8.70 14.81
#